data_AF-A0A5F8GN60-F1
#
_entry.id   AF-A0A5F8GN60-F1
#
_cell.length_a   1.000
_cell.length_b   1.000
_cell.length_c   1.000
_cell.angle_alpha   90.00
_cell.angle_beta   90.00
_cell.angle_gamma   90.00
#
_symmetry.space_group_name_H-M   'P 1'
#
loop_
_entity.id
_entity.type
_entity.pdbx_description
1 polymer ?
#
loop_
_entity_poly.entity_id
_entity_poly.type
_entity_poly.pdbx_seq_one_letter_code
_entity_poly.pdbx_strand_id
1 'polypeptide(L)'
;MFSVRIPRVGISTGPSLETSAPQDSSPLASTSTSSRHNPKLKALRKRDLKRGMWAVTSMEGTKLCMKKRRRANFRPEDQEAFYRLLEDPVIQSFLEADVFLRVSDKYLLSMVVEYFGRVGLPGDCYNRIHFFLALYIACDMEEDNPVSKWSIFPFVLGKEDWPILYKEFLRLQAEFFHAMGGRAWVTPEICEEIQAQNPLHWVWTRERHYLP
;
A
#
# COMPACT_ATOMS: atom_id res chain seq x y z
N MET A 1 -15.20 9.08 -1.43
CA MET A 1 -14.67 9.79 -2.62
C MET A 1 -14.05 11.07 -2.11
N PHE A 2 -12.74 11.04 -1.81
CA PHE A 2 -12.06 12.18 -1.20
C PHE A 2 -11.68 13.18 -2.30
N SER A 3 -12.03 14.45 -2.12
CA SER A 3 -11.70 15.52 -3.05
C SER A 3 -11.07 16.66 -2.27
N VAL A 4 -9.76 16.83 -2.45
CA VAL A 4 -9.00 17.97 -1.94
C VAL A 4 -8.73 18.89 -3.12
N ARG A 5 -9.24 20.13 -3.08
CA ARG A 5 -8.97 21.13 -4.12
C ARG A 5 -7.59 21.74 -3.90
N ILE A 6 -6.70 21.56 -4.86
CA ILE A 6 -5.47 22.35 -4.98
C ILE A 6 -5.76 23.50 -5.96
N PRO A 7 -5.45 24.77 -5.63
CA PRO A 7 -5.67 25.88 -6.54
C PRO A 7 -4.71 25.80 -7.74
N ARG A 8 -5.24 25.85 -8.96
CA ARG A 8 -4.44 25.96 -10.19
C ARG A 8 -4.03 27.41 -10.43
N VAL A 9 -2.73 27.65 -10.55
CA VAL A 9 -2.19 28.88 -11.15
C VAL A 9 -2.53 28.88 -12.65
N GLY A 10 -3.07 29.98 -13.15
CA GLY A 10 -3.51 30.10 -14.54
C GLY A 10 -2.37 30.47 -15.49
N ILE A 11 -2.35 29.86 -16.67
CA ILE A 11 -1.57 30.31 -17.82
C ILE A 11 -2.52 30.36 -19.04
N SER A 12 -2.41 31.43 -19.82
CA SER A 12 -3.30 31.79 -20.91
C SER A 12 -3.16 30.88 -22.14
N THR A 13 -4.27 30.59 -22.82
CA THR A 13 -4.32 29.96 -24.15
C THR A 13 -4.98 30.91 -25.15
N GLY A 14 -4.32 31.18 -26.27
CA GLY A 14 -4.94 31.84 -27.44
C GLY A 14 -5.75 30.85 -28.30
N PRO A 15 -6.74 31.29 -29.10
CA PRO A 15 -7.61 30.42 -29.90
C PRO A 15 -7.36 30.49 -31.42
N SER A 16 -7.63 29.39 -32.14
CA SER A 16 -8.10 29.29 -33.55
C SER A 16 -8.25 27.80 -33.95
N LEU A 17 -9.00 27.36 -34.96
CA LEU A 17 -10.38 27.65 -35.43
C LEU A 17 -10.73 26.60 -36.55
N GLU A 18 -11.81 25.83 -36.41
CA GLU A 18 -12.51 25.04 -37.48
C GLU A 18 -11.68 23.99 -38.30
N THR A 19 -12.18 23.10 -39.19
CA THR A 19 -13.52 22.86 -39.81
C THR A 19 -13.72 21.38 -40.27
N SER A 20 -14.99 20.92 -40.32
CA SER A 20 -15.61 19.95 -41.28
C SER A 20 -15.06 18.52 -41.60
N ALA A 21 -16.00 17.55 -41.68
CA ALA A 21 -15.94 16.23 -42.34
C ALA A 21 -16.75 16.27 -43.69
N PRO A 22 -17.17 15.17 -44.40
CA PRO A 22 -17.07 13.71 -44.18
C PRO A 22 -16.80 12.87 -45.49
N GLN A 23 -17.30 11.60 -45.53
CA GLN A 23 -17.42 10.63 -46.68
C GLN A 23 -16.22 9.69 -46.90
N ASP A 24 -16.35 8.43 -47.37
CA ASP A 24 -17.38 7.36 -47.26
C ASP A 24 -16.72 6.03 -47.75
N SER A 25 -17.31 4.85 -47.52
CA SER A 25 -17.09 3.51 -48.15
C SER A 25 -16.88 2.33 -47.19
N SER A 26 -17.67 1.28 -47.40
CA SER A 26 -17.51 -0.12 -46.97
C SER A 26 -17.77 -1.02 -48.21
N PRO A 27 -17.85 -2.39 -48.18
CA PRO A 27 -17.60 -3.37 -47.11
C PRO A 27 -16.75 -4.61 -47.57
N LEU A 28 -16.39 -5.53 -46.64
CA LEU A 28 -16.79 -6.97 -46.63
C LEU A 28 -16.08 -7.81 -45.53
N ALA A 29 -16.64 -8.98 -45.22
CA ALA A 29 -16.31 -9.87 -44.10
C ALA A 29 -14.99 -10.67 -44.31
N SER A 30 -14.35 -11.36 -43.34
CA SER A 30 -14.81 -11.99 -42.08
C SER A 30 -13.70 -11.87 -40.98
N THR A 31 -13.67 -12.49 -39.78
CA THR A 31 -14.34 -13.68 -39.21
C THR A 31 -14.35 -13.64 -37.65
N SER A 32 -14.76 -14.74 -36.99
CA SER A 32 -14.69 -15.07 -35.55
C SER A 32 -13.36 -14.68 -34.85
N THR A 33 -13.36 -14.24 -33.59
CA THR A 33 -13.80 -15.04 -32.43
C THR A 33 -14.27 -14.17 -31.25
N SER A 34 -15.46 -14.46 -30.70
CA SER A 34 -15.89 -13.83 -29.45
C SER A 34 -15.19 -14.49 -28.26
N SER A 35 -14.15 -13.83 -27.75
CA SER A 35 -13.57 -14.15 -26.44
C SER A 35 -14.65 -13.96 -25.38
N ARG A 36 -15.31 -15.05 -24.98
CA ARG A 36 -16.38 -15.03 -23.99
C ARG A 36 -15.82 -14.58 -22.66
N HIS A 37 -15.97 -13.28 -22.36
CA HIS A 37 -15.82 -12.74 -21.02
C HIS A 37 -16.77 -13.51 -20.09
N ASN A 38 -16.23 -14.50 -19.38
CA ASN A 38 -17.01 -15.35 -18.50
C ASN A 38 -16.79 -14.89 -17.05
N PRO A 39 -17.60 -13.93 -16.53
CA PRO A 39 -17.40 -13.36 -15.20
C PRO A 39 -17.47 -14.43 -14.09
N LYS A 40 -18.12 -15.57 -14.34
CA LYS A 40 -18.16 -16.71 -13.43
C LYS A 40 -16.78 -17.33 -13.19
N LEU A 41 -15.89 -17.42 -14.20
CA LEU A 41 -14.52 -17.91 -13.98
C LEU A 41 -13.65 -16.91 -13.21
N LYS A 42 -13.79 -15.60 -13.48
CA LYS A 42 -13.10 -14.57 -12.69
C LYS A 42 -13.63 -14.53 -11.25
N ALA A 43 -14.94 -14.73 -11.04
CA ALA A 43 -15.53 -14.86 -9.71
C ALA A 43 -15.12 -16.16 -8.99
N LEU A 44 -14.94 -17.27 -9.70
CA LEU A 44 -14.44 -18.52 -9.15
C LEU A 44 -12.99 -18.38 -8.70
N ARG A 45 -12.10 -17.84 -9.55
CA ARG A 45 -10.71 -17.51 -9.16
C ARG A 45 -10.65 -16.54 -7.96
N LYS A 46 -11.53 -15.53 -7.91
CA LYS A 46 -11.65 -14.63 -6.74
C LYS A 46 -12.20 -15.32 -5.47
N ARG A 47 -12.94 -16.42 -5.59
CA ARG A 47 -13.38 -17.25 -4.45
C ARG A 47 -12.29 -18.23 -3.99
N ASP A 48 -11.57 -18.86 -4.91
CA ASP A 48 -10.47 -19.75 -4.56
C ASP A 48 -9.28 -18.98 -3.96
N LEU A 49 -9.03 -17.74 -4.38
CA LEU A 49 -8.09 -16.83 -3.71
C LEU A 49 -8.57 -16.42 -2.28
N LYS A 50 -9.88 -16.49 -2.02
CA LYS A 50 -10.50 -16.27 -0.69
C LYS A 50 -10.60 -17.52 0.18
N ARG A 51 -10.24 -18.71 -0.30
CA ARG A 51 -10.20 -19.93 0.54
C ARG A 51 -8.94 -19.89 1.40
N GLY A 52 -9.11 -19.54 2.68
CA GLY A 52 -8.06 -19.65 3.69
C GLY A 52 -7.48 -21.06 3.68
N MET A 53 -6.22 -21.16 3.28
CA MET A 53 -5.53 -22.43 3.04
C MET A 53 -5.12 -23.02 4.38
N TRP A 54 -5.49 -24.26 4.65
CA TRP A 54 -5.03 -24.97 5.83
C TRP A 54 -3.60 -25.45 5.58
N ALA A 55 -2.64 -24.92 6.34
CA ALA A 55 -1.25 -25.36 6.33
C ALA A 55 -1.00 -26.29 7.51
N VAL A 56 -0.27 -27.38 7.28
CA VAL A 56 0.23 -28.24 8.38
C VAL A 56 1.29 -27.45 9.15
N THR A 57 1.17 -27.38 10.46
CA THR A 57 2.08 -26.63 11.35
C THR A 57 2.88 -27.51 12.31
N SER A 58 2.46 -28.76 12.52
CA SER A 58 3.23 -29.79 13.22
C SER A 58 2.68 -31.17 12.89
N MET A 59 3.53 -32.19 12.98
CA MET A 59 3.16 -33.60 12.80
C MET A 59 3.82 -34.44 13.91
N GLU A 60 3.01 -35.10 14.73
CA GLU A 60 3.47 -36.02 15.78
C GLU A 60 2.83 -37.39 15.56
N GLY A 61 3.63 -38.36 15.10
CA GLY A 61 3.14 -39.66 14.68
C GLY A 61 2.09 -39.53 13.57
N THR A 62 0.86 -39.96 13.83
CA THR A 62 -0.28 -39.85 12.91
C THR A 62 -1.13 -38.58 13.09
N LYS A 63 -0.81 -37.70 14.04
CA LYS A 63 -1.54 -36.44 14.25
C LYS A 63 -0.97 -35.33 13.36
N LEU A 64 -1.83 -34.72 12.55
CA LEU A 64 -1.55 -33.51 11.78
C LEU A 64 -2.20 -32.31 12.47
N CYS A 65 -1.39 -31.35 12.93
CA CYS A 65 -1.89 -30.04 13.35
C CYS A 65 -1.97 -29.12 12.13
N MET A 66 -3.14 -28.58 11.82
CA MET A 66 -3.32 -27.62 10.73
C MET A 66 -3.81 -26.27 11.25
N LYS A 67 -3.15 -25.18 10.85
CA LYS A 67 -3.63 -23.80 11.09
C LYS A 67 -4.13 -23.20 9.79
N LYS A 68 -5.21 -22.42 9.87
CA LYS A 68 -5.76 -21.67 8.75
C LYS A 68 -4.85 -20.48 8.46
N ARG A 69 -4.07 -20.51 7.37
CA ARG A 69 -3.31 -19.33 6.92
C ARG A 69 -4.27 -18.20 6.58
N ARG A 70 -4.06 -17.04 7.20
CA ARG A 70 -4.51 -15.76 6.66
C ARG A 70 -3.48 -15.35 5.62
N ARG A 71 -3.86 -15.35 4.35
CA ARG A 71 -3.05 -14.71 3.31
C ARG A 71 -3.04 -13.21 3.57
N ALA A 72 -1.95 -12.56 3.17
CA ALA A 72 -1.89 -11.12 3.06
C ALA A 72 -3.07 -10.56 2.22
N ASN A 73 -3.57 -9.38 2.58
CA ASN A 73 -4.78 -8.77 2.03
C ASN A 73 -4.48 -7.69 0.95
N PHE A 74 -3.21 -7.46 0.64
CA PHE A 74 -2.78 -6.55 -0.43
C PHE A 74 -2.94 -7.15 -1.84
N ARG A 75 -2.98 -6.26 -2.81
CA ARG A 75 -3.01 -6.55 -4.25
C ARG A 75 -1.68 -6.13 -4.89
N PRO A 76 -1.33 -6.63 -6.09
CA PRO A 76 -0.14 -6.17 -6.80
C PRO A 76 -0.07 -4.66 -6.98
N GLU A 77 -1.21 -4.00 -7.20
CA GLU A 77 -1.27 -2.53 -7.36
C GLU A 77 -0.96 -1.77 -6.07
N ASP A 78 -1.21 -2.36 -4.90
CA ASP A 78 -0.87 -1.76 -3.60
C ASP A 78 0.64 -1.84 -3.33
N GLN A 79 1.28 -2.94 -3.75
CA GLN A 79 2.73 -3.13 -3.64
C GLN A 79 3.50 -2.28 -4.66
N GLU A 80 2.99 -2.14 -5.88
CA GLU A 80 3.55 -1.21 -6.89
C GLU A 80 3.41 0.26 -6.43
N ALA A 81 2.28 0.60 -5.79
CA ALA A 81 2.10 1.90 -5.17
C ALA A 81 3.10 2.18 -4.05
N PHE A 82 3.37 1.18 -3.20
CA PHE A 82 4.41 1.26 -2.17
C PHE A 82 5.80 1.49 -2.78
N TYR A 83 6.22 0.71 -3.77
CA TYR A 83 7.53 0.91 -4.43
C TYR A 83 7.64 2.29 -5.09
N ARG A 84 6.59 2.77 -5.77
CA ARG A 84 6.55 4.14 -6.32
C ARG A 84 6.75 5.21 -5.23
N LEU A 85 6.28 4.98 -4.01
CA LEU A 85 6.44 5.92 -2.90
C LEU A 85 7.81 5.84 -2.24
N LEU A 86 8.56 4.74 -2.40
CA LEU A 86 9.97 4.70 -2.01
C LEU A 86 10.88 5.56 -2.91
N GLU A 87 10.37 6.03 -4.05
CA GLU A 87 11.03 7.01 -4.93
C GLU A 87 10.61 8.46 -4.64
N ASP A 88 9.75 8.71 -3.63
CA ASP A 88 9.45 10.06 -3.19
C ASP A 88 10.61 10.62 -2.35
N PRO A 89 11.15 11.81 -2.66
CA PRO A 89 12.39 12.31 -2.05
C PRO A 89 12.28 12.58 -0.54
N VAL A 90 11.07 12.81 -0.01
CA VAL A 90 10.87 12.99 1.43
C VAL A 90 10.78 11.64 2.14
N ILE A 91 10.24 10.61 1.48
CA ILE A 91 10.27 9.24 1.98
C ILE A 91 11.71 8.70 1.95
N GLN A 92 12.46 8.92 0.87
CA GLN A 92 13.90 8.58 0.80
C GLN A 92 14.69 9.24 1.94
N SER A 93 14.58 10.56 2.08
CA SER A 93 15.27 11.30 3.15
C SER A 93 14.88 10.84 4.57
N PHE A 94 13.62 10.42 4.77
CA PHE A 94 13.17 9.82 6.03
C PHE A 94 13.82 8.44 6.28
N LEU A 95 13.85 7.57 5.26
CA LEU A 95 14.44 6.23 5.34
C LEU A 95 15.96 6.26 5.51
N GLU A 96 16.63 7.28 4.97
CA GLU A 96 18.06 7.55 5.19
C GLU A 96 18.34 8.05 6.61
N ALA A 97 17.44 8.87 7.18
CA ALA A 97 17.61 9.42 8.53
C ALA A 97 17.41 8.39 9.65
N ASP A 98 16.56 7.37 9.45
CA ASP A 98 16.38 6.27 10.41
C ASP A 98 17.49 5.21 10.31
N VAL A 99 18.73 5.63 10.59
CA VAL A 99 19.95 4.78 10.55
C VAL A 99 19.85 3.56 11.46
N PHE A 100 19.10 3.66 12.56
CA PHE A 100 18.90 2.57 13.53
C PHE A 100 17.66 1.71 13.24
N LEU A 101 16.95 1.98 12.14
CA LEU A 101 15.76 1.24 11.70
C LEU A 101 14.69 1.11 12.79
N ARG A 102 14.49 2.16 13.59
CA ARG A 102 13.56 2.17 14.73
C ARG A 102 12.10 2.29 14.31
N VAL A 103 11.85 2.88 13.15
CA VAL A 103 10.50 3.21 12.65
C VAL A 103 10.31 2.80 11.18
N SER A 104 11.31 2.15 10.59
CA SER A 104 11.33 1.82 9.16
C SER A 104 12.15 0.58 8.80
N ASP A 105 12.17 -0.41 9.70
CA ASP A 105 12.65 -1.75 9.35
C ASP A 105 11.73 -2.46 8.34
N LYS A 106 12.21 -3.58 7.79
CA LYS A 106 11.52 -4.37 6.76
C LYS A 106 10.15 -4.90 7.19
N TYR A 107 9.90 -5.15 8.48
CA TYR A 107 8.61 -5.61 8.98
C TYR A 107 7.62 -4.46 9.08
N LEU A 108 8.00 -3.32 9.66
CA LEU A 108 7.18 -2.10 9.68
C LEU A 108 6.80 -1.66 8.25
N LEU A 109 7.75 -1.71 7.31
CA LEU A 109 7.51 -1.40 5.90
C LEU A 109 6.66 -2.47 5.18
N SER A 110 6.70 -3.73 5.61
CA SER A 110 5.76 -4.76 5.14
C SER A 110 4.34 -4.50 5.63
N MET A 111 4.18 -4.03 6.86
CA MET A 111 2.87 -3.66 7.43
C MET A 111 2.22 -2.51 6.63
N VAL A 112 3.00 -1.55 6.12
CA VAL A 112 2.50 -0.50 5.22
C VAL A 112 1.83 -1.09 3.96
N VAL A 113 2.44 -2.09 3.33
CA VAL A 113 1.86 -2.76 2.14
C VAL A 113 0.56 -3.50 2.48
N GLU A 114 0.54 -4.24 3.60
CA GLU A 114 -0.67 -4.90 4.09
C GLU A 114 -1.78 -3.89 4.43
N TYR A 115 -1.42 -2.73 4.98
CA TYR A 115 -2.35 -1.66 5.34
C TYR A 115 -2.94 -0.95 4.11
N PHE A 116 -2.14 -0.72 3.06
CA PHE A 116 -2.68 -0.29 1.77
C PHE A 116 -3.74 -1.29 1.29
N GLY A 117 -3.42 -2.58 1.28
CA GLY A 117 -4.37 -3.66 0.99
C GLY A 117 -5.64 -3.68 1.86
N ARG A 118 -5.56 -3.22 3.10
CA ARG A 118 -6.72 -3.14 4.02
C ARG A 118 -7.62 -1.94 3.76
N VAL A 119 -7.07 -0.79 3.35
CA VAL A 119 -7.85 0.39 2.93
C VAL A 119 -8.43 0.20 1.52
N GLY A 120 -7.66 -0.39 0.59
CA GLY A 120 -8.10 -0.73 -0.76
C GLY A 120 -8.42 0.48 -1.66
N LEU A 121 -7.61 1.55 -1.57
CA LEU A 121 -7.66 2.64 -2.56
C LEU A 121 -7.17 2.14 -3.93
N PRO A 122 -7.46 2.85 -5.04
CA PRO A 122 -6.73 2.65 -6.29
C PRO A 122 -5.22 2.87 -6.10
N GLY A 123 -4.38 2.02 -6.71
CA GLY A 123 -2.92 2.04 -6.52
C GLY A 123 -2.26 3.37 -6.89
N ASP A 124 -2.83 4.10 -7.85
CA ASP A 124 -2.45 5.44 -8.28
C ASP A 124 -2.84 6.56 -7.29
N CYS A 125 -3.81 6.30 -6.40
CA CYS A 125 -4.28 7.27 -5.40
C CYS A 125 -3.43 7.30 -4.11
N TYR A 126 -2.59 6.30 -3.85
CA TYR A 126 -1.64 6.34 -2.74
C TYR A 126 -0.54 7.38 -2.99
N ASN A 127 -0.30 8.21 -1.98
CA ASN A 127 0.64 9.33 -1.98
C ASN A 127 1.41 9.38 -0.64
N ARG A 128 2.32 10.33 -0.49
CA ARG A 128 3.18 10.51 0.70
C ARG A 128 2.45 10.46 2.04
N ILE A 129 1.32 11.14 2.20
CA ILE A 129 0.61 11.16 3.48
C ILE A 129 0.06 9.76 3.83
N HIS A 130 -0.46 9.00 2.87
CA HIS A 130 -0.92 7.63 3.12
C HIS A 130 0.21 6.69 3.59
N PHE A 131 1.43 6.83 3.04
CA PHE A 131 2.60 6.09 3.51
C PHE A 131 2.89 6.37 4.98
N PHE A 132 2.99 7.65 5.36
CA PHE A 132 3.31 8.02 6.75
C PHE A 132 2.17 7.69 7.73
N LEU A 133 0.90 7.79 7.32
CA LEU A 133 -0.23 7.35 8.15
C LEU A 133 -0.18 5.84 8.42
N ALA A 134 0.05 5.03 7.37
CA ALA A 134 0.20 3.59 7.52
C ALA A 134 1.42 3.20 8.37
N LEU A 135 2.57 3.87 8.16
CA LEU A 135 3.79 3.60 8.90
C LEU A 135 3.67 3.99 10.38
N TYR A 136 3.01 5.12 10.67
CA TYR A 136 2.76 5.54 12.05
C TYR A 136 1.89 4.50 12.79
N ILE A 137 0.86 3.96 12.14
CA ILE A 137 0.04 2.88 12.71
C ILE A 137 0.85 1.59 12.90
N ALA A 138 1.81 1.28 12.01
CA ALA A 138 2.69 0.14 12.19
C ALA A 138 3.60 0.33 13.41
N CYS A 139 4.16 1.52 13.59
CA CYS A 139 4.92 1.88 14.79
C CYS A 139 4.05 1.86 16.06
N ASP A 140 2.76 2.23 15.99
CA ASP A 140 1.81 2.10 17.10
C ASP A 140 1.57 0.64 17.55
N MET A 141 1.84 -0.34 16.68
CA MET A 141 1.64 -1.76 16.98
C MET A 141 2.88 -2.47 17.53
N GLU A 142 4.08 -2.05 17.14
CA GLU A 142 5.35 -2.72 17.48
C GLU A 142 6.21 -1.94 18.51
N GLU A 143 6.07 -0.60 18.60
CA GLU A 143 6.91 0.24 19.46
C GLU A 143 6.13 0.88 20.61
N ASP A 144 6.35 0.34 21.82
CA ASP A 144 5.87 0.88 23.09
C ASP A 144 6.43 2.29 23.38
N ASN A 145 7.57 2.66 22.78
CA ASN A 145 8.18 3.97 23.00
C ASN A 145 7.55 5.04 22.09
N PRO A 146 6.75 5.99 22.62
CA PRO A 146 6.08 6.99 21.79
C PRO A 146 7.04 7.96 21.11
N VAL A 147 8.25 8.14 21.64
CA VAL A 147 9.22 9.13 21.15
C VAL A 147 9.81 8.73 19.80
N SER A 148 10.03 7.43 19.55
CA SER A 148 10.64 6.94 18.30
C SER A 148 9.84 7.39 17.07
N LYS A 149 8.52 7.21 17.08
CA LYS A 149 7.61 7.55 15.96
C LYS A 149 7.34 9.05 15.78
N TRP A 150 7.68 9.90 16.76
CA TRP A 150 7.60 11.36 16.58
C TRP A 150 8.61 11.87 15.55
N SER A 151 9.66 11.10 15.26
CA SER A 151 10.60 11.37 14.15
C SER A 151 9.93 11.45 12.77
N ILE A 152 8.73 10.88 12.60
CA ILE A 152 7.93 10.96 11.36
C ILE A 152 7.40 12.38 11.12
N PHE A 153 7.01 13.10 12.17
CA PHE A 153 6.26 14.35 12.03
C PHE A 153 7.03 15.46 11.26
N PRO A 154 8.33 15.73 11.50
CA PRO A 154 9.07 16.74 10.75
C PRO A 154 9.17 16.48 9.23
N PHE A 155 9.09 15.23 8.78
CA PHE A 155 9.15 14.87 7.36
C PHE A 155 7.80 15.06 6.66
N VAL A 156 6.71 14.65 7.32
CA VAL A 156 5.37 14.72 6.71
C VAL A 156 4.64 16.05 6.91
N LEU A 157 4.94 16.78 7.99
CA LEU A 157 4.30 18.06 8.35
C LEU A 157 5.22 19.28 8.25
N GLY A 158 6.52 19.08 7.97
CA GLY A 158 7.52 20.15 7.95
C GLY A 158 8.20 20.36 9.30
N LYS A 159 9.48 20.79 9.29
CA LYS A 159 10.33 20.88 10.49
C LYS A 159 9.84 21.88 11.54
N GLU A 160 9.17 22.94 11.12
CA GLU A 160 8.73 24.05 11.98
C GLU A 160 7.24 23.93 12.35
N ASP A 161 6.39 23.52 11.41
CA ASP A 161 4.92 23.50 11.59
C ASP A 161 4.38 22.26 12.33
N TRP A 162 5.15 21.16 12.37
CA TRP A 162 4.67 19.90 12.93
C TRP A 162 4.13 19.97 14.37
N PRO A 163 4.64 20.78 15.32
CA PRO A 163 4.10 20.86 16.67
C PRO A 163 2.68 21.46 16.73
N ILE A 164 2.26 22.15 15.66
CA ILE A 164 0.92 22.72 15.50
C ILE A 164 0.04 21.73 14.72
N LEU A 165 0.59 21.11 13.67
CA LEU A 165 -0.14 20.26 12.73
C LEU A 165 -0.34 18.80 13.19
N TYR A 166 0.43 18.29 14.17
CA TYR A 166 0.38 16.86 14.54
C TYR A 166 -1.03 16.37 14.95
N LYS A 167 -1.87 17.23 15.54
CA LYS A 167 -3.24 16.87 15.91
C LYS A 167 -4.11 16.52 14.69
N GLU A 168 -3.90 17.22 13.57
CA GLU A 168 -4.60 16.94 12.32
C GLU A 168 -4.08 15.66 11.67
N PHE A 169 -2.77 15.39 11.76
CA PHE A 169 -2.21 14.09 11.35
C PHE A 169 -2.82 12.94 12.16
N LEU A 170 -2.94 13.08 13.49
CA LEU A 170 -3.57 12.05 14.34
C LEU A 170 -5.06 11.87 14.02
N ARG A 171 -5.76 12.93 13.61
CA ARG A 171 -7.15 12.83 13.11
C ARG A 171 -7.22 11.99 11.83
N LEU A 172 -6.33 12.25 10.87
CA LEU A 172 -6.20 11.47 9.64
C LEU A 172 -5.74 10.01 9.89
N GLN A 173 -4.91 9.78 10.91
CA GLN A 173 -4.46 8.45 11.34
C GLN A 173 -5.63 7.61 11.83
N ALA A 174 -6.53 8.21 12.63
CA ALA A 174 -7.74 7.55 13.11
C ALA A 174 -8.72 7.24 11.96
N GLU A 175 -8.88 8.15 11.00
CA GLU A 175 -9.68 7.92 9.77
C GLU A 175 -9.10 6.78 8.91
N PHE A 176 -7.79 6.74 8.72
CA PHE A 176 -7.10 5.68 7.97
C PHE A 176 -7.22 4.32 8.68
N PHE A 177 -7.02 4.27 9.99
CA PHE A 177 -7.23 3.07 10.81
C PHE A 177 -8.69 2.57 10.74
N HIS A 178 -9.66 3.48 10.77
CA HIS A 178 -11.07 3.13 10.57
C HIS A 178 -11.32 2.58 9.16
N ALA A 179 -10.73 3.16 8.12
CA ALA A 179 -10.85 2.68 6.75
C ALA A 179 -10.26 1.27 6.54
N MET A 180 -9.26 0.85 7.32
CA MET A 180 -8.77 -0.54 7.37
C MET A 180 -9.76 -1.53 8.04
N GLY A 181 -10.83 -1.01 8.64
CA GLY A 181 -11.78 -1.76 9.47
C GLY A 181 -11.24 -2.06 10.87
N GLY A 182 -10.39 -1.20 11.43
CA GLY A 182 -9.77 -1.40 12.76
C GLY A 182 -8.75 -2.55 12.81
N ARG A 183 -8.36 -3.09 11.66
CA ARG A 183 -7.41 -4.21 11.55
C ARG A 183 -5.99 -3.67 11.44
N ALA A 184 -5.31 -3.44 12.57
CA ALA A 184 -3.88 -3.12 12.59
C ALA A 184 -2.99 -4.36 12.79
N TRP A 185 -3.44 -5.42 13.47
CA TRP A 185 -2.63 -6.63 13.69
C TRP A 185 -2.16 -7.27 12.36
N VAL A 186 -0.86 -7.45 12.19
CA VAL A 186 -0.22 -8.18 11.08
C VAL A 186 0.67 -9.25 11.72
N THR A 187 0.74 -10.46 11.16
CA THR A 187 1.64 -11.50 11.68
C THR A 187 2.94 -11.52 10.88
N PRO A 188 4.07 -11.99 11.46
CA PRO A 188 5.34 -12.07 10.74
C PRO A 188 5.24 -12.83 9.41
N GLU A 189 4.43 -13.89 9.33
CA GLU A 189 4.27 -14.68 8.10
C GLU A 189 3.58 -13.88 6.98
N ILE A 190 2.75 -12.88 7.30
CA ILE A 190 2.17 -11.97 6.31
C ILE A 190 3.24 -11.00 5.79
N CYS A 191 4.11 -10.50 6.67
CA CYS A 191 5.23 -9.64 6.29
C CYS A 191 6.24 -10.41 5.41
N GLU A 192 6.55 -11.66 5.75
CA GLU A 192 7.38 -12.55 4.93
C GLU A 192 6.72 -12.87 3.58
N GLU A 193 5.41 -13.13 3.53
CA GLU A 193 4.65 -13.32 2.28
C GLU A 193 4.73 -12.07 1.35
N ILE A 194 4.83 -10.86 1.91
CA ILE A 194 5.01 -9.59 1.17
C ILE A 194 6.45 -9.44 0.64
N GLN A 195 7.44 -9.64 1.51
CA GLN A 195 8.87 -9.56 1.16
C GLN A 195 9.23 -10.57 0.07
N ALA A 196 8.68 -11.78 0.15
CA ALA A 196 8.90 -12.86 -0.82
C ALA A 196 8.36 -12.58 -2.23
N GLN A 197 7.53 -11.55 -2.46
CA GLN A 197 7.12 -11.18 -3.82
C GLN A 197 8.25 -10.55 -4.65
N ASN A 198 9.18 -9.85 -3.99
CA ASN A 198 10.37 -9.28 -4.63
C ASN A 198 11.52 -9.21 -3.60
N PRO A 199 12.14 -10.35 -3.27
CA PRO A 199 13.10 -10.45 -2.16
C PRO A 199 14.42 -9.71 -2.42
N LEU A 200 14.68 -9.30 -3.66
CA LEU A 200 15.89 -8.56 -4.05
C LEU A 200 15.71 -7.02 -3.95
N HIS A 201 14.52 -6.53 -3.59
CA HIS A 201 14.31 -5.10 -3.41
C HIS A 201 15.08 -4.58 -2.19
N TRP A 202 15.87 -3.51 -2.35
CA TRP A 202 16.75 -2.96 -1.32
C TRP A 202 16.04 -2.68 0.02
N VAL A 203 14.76 -2.31 -0.03
CA VAL A 203 13.96 -2.00 1.16
C VAL A 203 13.85 -3.17 2.15
N TRP A 204 14.01 -4.42 1.69
CA TRP A 204 13.96 -5.61 2.55
C TRP A 204 15.30 -5.95 3.20
N THR A 205 16.40 -5.27 2.85
CA THR A 205 17.68 -5.38 3.58
C THR A 205 17.71 -4.51 4.84
N ARG A 206 16.64 -3.73 5.09
CA ARG A 206 16.44 -2.91 6.30
C ARG A 206 16.10 -3.77 7.51
N GLU A 207 17.04 -4.61 7.94
CA GLU A 207 16.92 -5.47 9.10
C GLU A 207 17.46 -4.81 10.36
N ARG A 208 16.57 -4.57 11.33
CA ARG A 208 16.96 -4.05 12.65
C ARG A 208 17.62 -5.16 13.46
N HIS A 209 18.89 -4.96 13.80
CA HIS A 209 19.58 -5.81 14.75
C HIS A 209 19.23 -5.36 16.18
N TYR A 210 18.45 -6.17 16.88
CA TYR A 210 18.41 -6.10 18.34
C TYR A 210 19.76 -6.61 18.85
N LEU A 211 20.45 -5.81 19.67
CA LEU A 211 21.62 -6.28 20.40
C LEU A 211 21.17 -7.40 21.36
N PRO A 212 21.90 -8.53 21.44
CA PRO A 212 21.58 -9.65 22.32
C PRO A 212 21.78 -9.31 23.81
#